data_AF-Q0ICT5-F1
#
_entry.id   AF-Q0ICT5-F1
#
_cell.length_a   1.000
_cell.length_b   1.000
_cell.length_c   1.000
_cell.angle_alpha   90.00
_cell.angle_beta   90.00
_cell.angle_gamma   90.00
#
_symmetry.space_group_name_H-M   'P 1'
#
loop_
_entity.id
_entity.type
_entity.pdbx_description
1 polymer ?
#
loop_
_entity_poly.entity_id
_entity_poly.type
_entity_poly.pdbx_seq_one_letter_code
_entity_poly.pdbx_strand_id
1 'polypeptide(L)'
;MNIEQFVAQTEGEWRSMRSAHSLAFQQFEDVLSEISVERIDKSDSDLQAILKQEGDLSVSDIESPFLMKWAAESDWEPDDPNDVASGQCIIVPIPNNQQSGVLLRSVGYAESIAAKSEYNFLDDGTFVLKTRYDQSIAEERIWFVSENVRCRSSVLKTSEGSGILQTSFSSEVRRLVKS
;
A
#
# COMPACT_ATOMS: atom_id res chain seq x y z
N MET A 1 -2.51 7.03 -16.89
CA MET A 1 -1.76 6.14 -15.98
C MET A 1 -2.31 4.73 -16.14
N ASN A 2 -1.46 3.73 -16.24
CA ASN A 2 -1.80 2.31 -16.07
C ASN A 2 -0.99 1.71 -14.91
N ILE A 3 -1.22 0.44 -14.58
CA ILE A 3 -0.57 -0.18 -13.42
C ILE A 3 0.95 -0.31 -13.58
N GLU A 4 1.44 -0.71 -14.76
CA GLU A 4 2.87 -0.77 -15.04
C GLU A 4 3.56 0.58 -14.81
N GLN A 5 2.99 1.68 -15.34
CA GLN A 5 3.50 3.03 -15.16
C GLN A 5 3.51 3.46 -13.69
N PHE A 6 2.43 3.17 -12.97
CA PHE A 6 2.32 3.51 -11.55
C PHE A 6 3.35 2.77 -10.70
N VAL A 7 3.56 1.47 -10.96
CA VAL A 7 4.58 0.66 -10.27
C VAL A 7 5.98 1.18 -10.61
N ALA A 8 6.25 1.51 -11.89
CA ALA A 8 7.51 2.11 -12.31
C ALA A 8 7.79 3.43 -11.58
N GLN A 9 6.79 4.28 -11.41
CA GLN A 9 6.94 5.55 -10.70
C GLN A 9 7.04 5.34 -9.18
N THR A 10 6.48 4.27 -8.64
CA THR A 10 6.49 3.92 -7.22
C THR A 10 7.80 3.26 -6.78
N GLU A 11 8.46 2.50 -7.66
CA GLU A 11 9.73 1.81 -7.38
C GLU A 11 10.80 2.76 -6.81
N GLY A 12 11.50 2.32 -5.76
CA GLY A 12 12.56 3.06 -5.09
C GLY A 12 12.34 3.24 -3.57
N GLU A 13 13.21 4.05 -2.97
CA GLU A 13 13.21 4.33 -1.53
C GLU A 13 12.46 5.63 -1.22
N TRP A 14 11.64 5.62 -0.19
CA TRP A 14 10.79 6.75 0.21
C TRP A 14 10.89 7.00 1.71
N ARG A 15 10.89 8.27 2.10
CA ARG A 15 10.61 8.69 3.47
C ARG A 15 9.17 9.20 3.53
N SER A 16 8.39 8.60 4.42
CA SER A 16 6.96 8.86 4.59
C SER A 16 6.74 9.57 5.92
N MET A 17 5.89 10.59 5.91
CA MET A 17 5.31 11.20 7.09
C MET A 17 3.81 11.02 7.03
N ARG A 18 3.23 10.29 7.98
CA ARG A 18 1.80 10.00 8.08
C ARG A 18 1.21 10.71 9.30
N SER A 19 0.09 11.37 9.11
CA SER A 19 -0.79 11.84 10.18
C SER A 19 -2.12 11.10 10.12
N ALA A 20 -2.57 10.54 11.23
CA ALA A 20 -3.83 9.83 11.34
C ALA A 20 -4.69 10.40 12.46
N HIS A 21 -5.98 10.53 12.17
CA HIS A 21 -7.00 10.96 13.12
C HIS A 21 -7.94 9.80 13.37
N SER A 22 -7.87 9.22 14.57
CA SER A 22 -8.87 8.26 15.01
C SER A 22 -10.10 9.01 15.49
N LEU A 23 -11.16 8.97 14.69
CA LEU A 23 -12.42 9.68 14.99
C LEU A 23 -13.19 8.96 16.10
N ALA A 24 -13.09 7.63 16.17
CA ALA A 24 -13.72 6.84 17.22
C ALA A 24 -13.12 7.12 18.61
N PHE A 25 -11.80 7.38 18.68
CA PHE A 25 -11.08 7.57 19.95
C PHE A 25 -10.63 9.02 20.19
N GLN A 26 -10.89 9.94 19.26
CA GLN A 26 -10.42 11.32 19.30
C GLN A 26 -8.90 11.45 19.51
N GLN A 27 -8.16 10.53 18.88
CA GLN A 27 -6.70 10.48 18.98
C GLN A 27 -6.05 10.94 17.68
N PHE A 28 -4.86 11.52 17.83
CA PHE A 28 -3.97 11.90 16.75
C PHE A 28 -2.69 11.07 16.84
N GLU A 29 -2.24 10.58 15.71
CA GLU A 29 -1.00 9.80 15.57
C GLU A 29 -0.20 10.38 14.41
N ASP A 30 1.07 10.68 14.64
CA ASP A 30 2.05 10.98 13.61
C ASP A 30 3.15 9.92 13.58
N VAL A 31 3.45 9.43 12.38
CA VAL A 31 4.43 8.37 12.17
C VAL A 31 5.34 8.75 11.01
N LEU A 32 6.63 8.77 11.29
CA LEU A 32 7.67 8.78 10.27
C LEU A 32 8.00 7.32 9.91
N SER A 33 8.25 7.05 8.63
CA SER A 33 8.64 5.71 8.20
C SER A 33 9.51 5.74 6.95
N GLU A 34 10.34 4.73 6.82
CA GLU A 34 11.03 4.41 5.56
C GLU A 34 10.21 3.36 4.81
N ILE A 35 10.07 3.51 3.49
CA ILE A 35 9.37 2.58 2.61
C ILE A 35 10.28 2.25 1.44
N SER A 36 10.57 0.97 1.25
CA SER A 36 11.24 0.49 0.04
C SER A 36 10.23 -0.19 -0.88
N VAL A 37 10.35 0.06 -2.18
CA VAL A 37 9.56 -0.63 -3.19
C VAL A 37 10.47 -1.17 -4.28
N GLU A 38 10.44 -2.49 -4.46
CA GLU A 38 11.29 -3.22 -5.39
C GLU A 38 10.40 -4.08 -6.31
N ARG A 39 10.66 -4.07 -7.62
CA ARG A 39 10.01 -5.03 -8.53
C ARG A 39 10.47 -6.44 -8.19
N ILE A 40 9.56 -7.41 -8.28
CA ILE A 40 9.90 -8.82 -8.12
C ILE A 40 9.78 -9.56 -9.43
N ASP A 41 10.65 -10.56 -9.62
CA ASP A 41 10.62 -11.39 -10.82
C ASP A 41 9.40 -12.32 -10.77
N LYS A 42 8.85 -12.63 -11.94
CA LYS A 42 7.72 -13.54 -12.07
C LYS A 42 8.05 -14.97 -11.61
N SER A 43 9.32 -15.34 -11.52
CA SER A 43 9.83 -16.61 -10.99
C SER A 43 10.06 -16.63 -9.48
N ASP A 44 9.81 -15.51 -8.78
CA ASP A 44 9.95 -15.41 -7.33
C ASP A 44 9.10 -16.47 -6.61
N SER A 45 9.70 -17.21 -5.66
CA SER A 45 9.05 -18.34 -5.01
C SER A 45 7.86 -17.95 -4.14
N ASP A 46 7.92 -16.79 -3.50
CA ASP A 46 6.86 -16.30 -2.63
C ASP A 46 5.68 -15.80 -3.47
N LEU A 47 5.97 -15.14 -4.60
CA LEU A 47 4.95 -14.83 -5.61
C LEU A 47 4.26 -16.10 -6.13
N GLN A 48 5.02 -17.14 -6.49
CA GLN A 48 4.45 -18.41 -6.95
C GLN A 48 3.56 -19.06 -5.88
N ALA A 49 3.95 -18.97 -4.60
CA ALA A 49 3.15 -19.47 -3.49
C ALA A 49 1.82 -18.71 -3.35
N ILE A 50 1.83 -17.38 -3.48
CA ILE A 50 0.62 -16.54 -3.46
C ILE A 50 -0.32 -16.93 -4.61
N LEU A 51 0.19 -17.03 -5.84
CA LEU A 51 -0.62 -17.40 -7.01
C LEU A 51 -1.26 -18.79 -6.84
N LYS A 52 -0.51 -19.75 -6.29
CA LYS A 52 -1.02 -21.10 -6.03
C LYS A 52 -2.11 -21.13 -4.95
N GLN A 53 -2.01 -20.31 -3.91
CA GLN A 53 -3.04 -20.21 -2.87
C GLN A 53 -4.37 -19.67 -3.43
N GLU A 54 -4.30 -18.84 -4.47
CA GLU A 54 -5.46 -18.27 -5.14
C GLU A 54 -6.15 -19.23 -6.13
N GLY A 55 -5.62 -20.44 -6.30
CA GLY A 55 -6.27 -21.57 -6.97
C GLY A 55 -6.27 -21.52 -8.50
N ASP A 56 -6.60 -20.36 -9.09
CA ASP A 56 -6.86 -20.20 -10.53
C ASP A 56 -5.95 -19.16 -11.21
N LEU A 57 -4.97 -18.59 -10.51
CA LEU A 57 -4.12 -17.55 -11.06
C LEU A 57 -2.78 -18.09 -11.58
N SER A 58 -2.40 -17.58 -12.74
CA SER A 58 -1.12 -17.84 -13.38
C SER A 58 -0.31 -16.56 -13.54
N VAL A 59 0.98 -16.72 -13.86
CA VAL A 59 1.90 -15.60 -14.10
C VAL A 59 1.48 -14.71 -15.28
N SER A 60 0.68 -15.21 -16.22
CA SER A 60 0.14 -14.42 -17.32
C SER A 60 -1.01 -13.51 -16.92
N ASP A 61 -1.64 -13.76 -15.77
CA ASP A 61 -2.79 -12.97 -15.29
C ASP A 61 -2.36 -11.72 -14.51
N ILE A 62 -1.06 -11.61 -14.21
CA ILE A 62 -0.51 -10.55 -13.36
C ILE A 62 0.39 -9.58 -14.12
N GLU A 63 0.41 -8.34 -13.65
CA GLU A 63 1.21 -7.25 -14.22
C GLU A 63 2.03 -6.55 -13.13
N SER A 64 3.33 -6.35 -13.37
CA SER A 64 4.25 -5.61 -12.49
C SER A 64 4.10 -5.90 -10.99
N PRO A 65 4.27 -7.16 -10.54
CA PRO A 65 4.30 -7.46 -9.11
C PRO A 65 5.49 -6.79 -8.43
N PHE A 66 5.33 -6.39 -7.17
CA PHE A 66 6.37 -5.69 -6.43
C PHE A 66 6.32 -6.02 -4.94
N LEU A 67 7.49 -5.94 -4.30
CA LEU A 67 7.67 -6.07 -2.87
C LEU A 67 7.72 -4.66 -2.27
N MET A 68 6.89 -4.43 -1.27
CA MET A 68 6.92 -3.23 -0.44
C MET A 68 7.41 -3.60 0.96
N LYS A 69 8.41 -2.90 1.46
CA LYS A 69 8.86 -3.00 2.86
C LYS A 69 8.66 -1.65 3.55
N TRP A 70 8.39 -1.67 4.84
CA TRP A 70 8.31 -0.45 5.64
C TRP A 70 8.94 -0.66 7.01
N ALA A 71 9.45 0.43 7.58
CA ALA A 71 9.89 0.50 8.96
C ALA A 71 9.52 1.87 9.54
N ALA A 72 8.74 1.91 10.61
CA ALA A 72 8.47 3.14 11.34
C ALA A 72 9.77 3.67 11.97
N GLU A 73 9.93 4.99 12.05
CA GLU A 73 10.94 5.61 12.91
C GLU A 73 10.31 5.71 14.31
N SER A 74 10.99 5.19 15.33
CA SER A 74 10.58 5.42 16.73
C SER A 74 11.39 6.59 17.28
N ASP A 75 10.73 7.69 17.63
CA ASP A 75 11.34 8.83 18.34
C ASP A 75 11.67 8.50 19.81
N TRP A 76 11.13 7.40 20.32
CA TRP A 76 11.45 6.85 21.63
C TRP A 76 12.48 5.74 21.41
N GLU A 77 13.64 5.80 22.08
CA GLU A 77 14.53 4.64 22.16
C GLU A 77 13.66 3.46 22.63
N PRO A 78 13.38 2.49 21.76
CA PRO A 78 12.51 1.42 22.17
C PRO A 78 13.29 0.59 23.20
N ASP A 79 12.65 0.24 24.32
CA ASP A 79 13.24 -0.65 25.32
C ASP A 79 13.59 -2.03 24.71
N ASP A 80 12.98 -2.38 23.57
CA ASP A 80 13.30 -3.53 22.72
C ASP A 80 13.57 -3.10 21.27
N PRO A 81 14.73 -3.39 20.67
CA PRO A 81 14.98 -3.13 19.24
C PRO A 81 13.99 -3.80 18.26
N ASN A 82 13.12 -4.70 18.74
CA ASN A 82 11.99 -5.26 17.96
C ASN A 82 10.70 -4.42 17.99
N ASP A 83 10.61 -3.35 18.80
CA ASP A 83 9.42 -2.47 18.87
C ASP A 83 9.30 -1.51 17.67
N VAL A 84 10.25 -1.55 16.74
CA VAL A 84 10.13 -0.83 15.47
C VAL A 84 9.10 -1.54 14.60
N ALA A 85 7.90 -0.96 14.50
CA ALA A 85 6.83 -1.45 13.64
C ALA A 85 7.29 -1.49 12.17
N SER A 86 7.77 -2.66 11.75
CA SER A 86 8.29 -2.92 10.41
C SER A 86 7.58 -4.13 9.81
N GLY A 87 7.58 -4.19 8.49
CA GLY A 87 6.91 -5.26 7.77
C GLY A 87 7.22 -5.25 6.29
N GLN A 88 6.70 -6.26 5.61
CA GLN A 88 6.79 -6.38 4.17
C GLN A 88 5.53 -7.00 3.59
N CYS A 89 5.23 -6.66 2.35
CA CYS A 89 4.09 -7.17 1.62
C CYS A 89 4.43 -7.30 0.14
N ILE A 90 4.14 -8.48 -0.42
CA ILE A 90 4.13 -8.67 -1.87
C ILE A 90 2.77 -8.21 -2.37
N ILE A 91 2.80 -7.32 -3.35
CA ILE A 91 1.62 -6.78 -4.01
C ILE A 91 1.58 -7.32 -5.44
N VAL A 92 0.46 -7.95 -5.77
CA VAL A 92 0.25 -8.63 -7.05
C VAL A 92 -0.93 -7.98 -7.78
N PRO A 93 -0.67 -7.11 -8.76
CA PRO A 93 -1.71 -6.55 -9.60
C PRO A 93 -2.23 -7.56 -10.63
N ILE A 94 -3.56 -7.62 -10.74
CA ILE A 94 -4.33 -8.41 -11.71
C ILE A 94 -5.22 -7.43 -12.49
N PRO A 95 -4.79 -6.95 -13.67
CA PRO A 95 -5.56 -6.00 -14.46
C PRO A 95 -6.83 -6.61 -15.04
N ASN A 96 -7.96 -5.91 -14.90
CA ASN A 96 -9.18 -6.20 -15.65
C ASN A 96 -9.20 -5.43 -16.98
N ASN A 97 -8.64 -4.23 -16.97
CA ASN A 97 -8.42 -3.38 -18.14
C ASN A 97 -7.24 -2.42 -17.85
N GLN A 98 -6.98 -1.48 -18.77
CA GLN A 98 -5.85 -0.55 -18.66
C GLN A 98 -5.85 0.32 -17.40
N GLN A 99 -7.03 0.58 -16.80
CA GLN A 99 -7.18 1.52 -15.70
C GLN A 99 -7.73 0.90 -14.42
N SER A 100 -8.07 -0.39 -14.39
CA SER A 100 -8.66 -1.01 -13.21
C SER A 100 -8.41 -2.50 -13.13
N GLY A 101 -8.53 -3.05 -11.93
CA GLY A 101 -8.31 -4.46 -11.66
C GLY A 101 -8.39 -4.77 -10.17
N VAL A 102 -7.72 -5.85 -9.80
CA VAL A 102 -7.59 -6.32 -8.42
C VAL A 102 -6.12 -6.29 -8.00
N LEU A 103 -5.85 -5.92 -6.76
CA LEU A 103 -4.58 -6.11 -6.10
C LEU A 103 -4.71 -7.19 -5.03
N LEU A 104 -3.88 -8.21 -5.11
CA LEU A 104 -3.65 -9.12 -3.99
C LEU A 104 -2.51 -8.57 -3.13
N ARG A 105 -2.68 -8.64 -1.82
CA ARG A 105 -1.65 -8.31 -0.84
C ARG A 105 -1.41 -9.50 0.07
N SER A 106 -0.16 -9.92 0.24
CA SER A 106 0.19 -10.98 1.19
C SER A 106 -0.14 -10.60 2.64
N VAL A 107 -0.08 -9.30 2.95
CA VAL A 107 -0.53 -8.70 4.20
C VAL A 107 -1.39 -7.47 3.87
N GLY A 108 -2.57 -7.38 4.47
CA GLY A 108 -3.51 -6.29 4.29
C GLY A 108 -2.99 -4.95 4.85
N TYR A 109 -3.63 -3.86 4.42
CA TYR A 109 -3.32 -2.51 4.90
C TYR A 109 -3.71 -2.27 6.37
N ALA A 110 -4.96 -2.61 6.74
CA ALA A 110 -5.51 -2.36 8.07
C ALA A 110 -5.49 -3.61 8.96
N GLU A 111 -5.60 -4.79 8.34
CA GLU A 111 -5.64 -6.07 9.05
C GLU A 111 -4.48 -6.95 8.55
N SER A 112 -3.80 -7.63 9.47
CA SER A 112 -2.62 -8.49 9.20
C SER A 112 -2.99 -9.83 8.56
N ILE A 113 -3.94 -9.82 7.62
CA ILE A 113 -4.41 -10.96 6.84
C ILE A 113 -4.28 -10.65 5.34
N ALA A 114 -4.14 -11.67 4.51
CA ALA A 114 -4.13 -11.49 3.06
C ALA A 114 -5.42 -10.76 2.61
N ALA A 115 -5.26 -9.77 1.73
CA ALA A 115 -6.37 -8.90 1.36
C ALA A 115 -6.45 -8.72 -0.17
N LYS A 116 -7.69 -8.74 -0.68
CA LYS A 116 -7.99 -8.39 -2.07
C LYS A 116 -8.55 -6.97 -2.11
N SER A 117 -7.98 -6.15 -2.97
CA SER A 117 -8.41 -4.76 -3.15
C SER A 117 -8.83 -4.52 -4.58
N GLU A 118 -9.94 -3.85 -4.80
CA GLU A 118 -10.25 -3.29 -6.10
C GLU A 118 -9.41 -2.03 -6.31
N TYR A 119 -8.86 -1.84 -7.50
CA TYR A 119 -8.15 -0.62 -7.85
C TYR A 119 -8.71 0.01 -9.13
N ASN A 120 -8.60 1.32 -9.22
CA ASN A 120 -8.81 2.06 -10.45
C ASN A 120 -7.93 3.32 -10.52
N PHE A 121 -7.57 3.74 -11.72
CA PHE A 121 -6.97 5.03 -12.00
C PHE A 121 -8.05 6.04 -12.36
N LEU A 122 -7.95 7.26 -11.83
CA LEU A 122 -8.73 8.40 -12.27
C LEU A 122 -8.07 9.08 -13.49
N ASP A 123 -8.80 9.97 -14.14
CA ASP A 123 -8.33 10.69 -15.33
C ASP A 123 -7.07 11.55 -15.06
N ASP A 124 -6.90 12.01 -13.82
CA ASP A 124 -5.72 12.77 -13.37
C ASP A 124 -4.51 11.89 -13.00
N GLY A 125 -4.65 10.56 -13.10
CA GLY A 125 -3.61 9.60 -12.74
C GLY A 125 -3.62 9.18 -11.27
N THR A 126 -4.54 9.66 -10.44
CA THR A 126 -4.71 9.19 -9.06
C THR A 126 -5.06 7.71 -9.03
N PHE A 127 -4.32 6.95 -8.25
CA PHE A 127 -4.56 5.54 -7.98
C PHE A 127 -5.48 5.39 -6.78
N VAL A 128 -6.67 4.83 -6.99
CA VAL A 128 -7.67 4.60 -5.97
C VAL A 128 -7.70 3.11 -5.64
N LEU A 129 -7.65 2.78 -4.35
CA LEU A 129 -7.81 1.40 -3.87
C LEU A 129 -8.96 1.33 -2.90
N LYS A 130 -9.68 0.21 -2.96
CA LYS A 130 -10.72 -0.14 -2.02
C LYS A 130 -10.52 -1.57 -1.54
N THR A 131 -10.28 -1.73 -0.25
CA THR A 131 -10.11 -3.02 0.40
C THR A 131 -11.28 -3.23 1.35
N ARG A 132 -12.00 -4.34 1.19
CA ARG A 132 -13.06 -4.74 2.12
C ARG A 132 -12.51 -5.83 3.04
N TYR A 133 -12.64 -5.57 4.32
CA TYR A 133 -12.41 -6.53 5.39
C TYR A 133 -13.74 -6.98 6.00
N ASP A 134 -13.70 -7.90 6.96
CA ASP A 134 -14.89 -8.43 7.62
C ASP A 134 -15.69 -7.33 8.32
N GLN A 135 -14.99 -6.44 9.03
CA GLN A 135 -15.61 -5.40 9.87
C GLN A 135 -15.38 -3.98 9.35
N SER A 136 -14.55 -3.81 8.33
CA SER A 136 -14.13 -2.49 7.86
C SER A 136 -13.95 -2.40 6.35
N ILE A 137 -13.92 -1.18 5.85
CA ILE A 137 -13.58 -0.86 4.47
C ILE A 137 -12.47 0.19 4.51
N ALA A 138 -11.34 -0.10 3.90
CA ALA A 138 -10.29 0.87 3.65
C ALA A 138 -10.42 1.41 2.23
N GLU A 139 -10.42 2.74 2.09
CA GLU A 139 -10.29 3.43 0.81
C GLU A 139 -9.01 4.26 0.83
N GLU A 140 -8.15 4.06 -0.16
CA GLU A 140 -6.88 4.79 -0.31
C GLU A 140 -6.88 5.54 -1.65
N ARG A 141 -6.28 6.73 -1.65
CA ARG A 141 -6.02 7.54 -2.85
C ARG A 141 -4.54 7.89 -2.84
N ILE A 142 -3.82 7.53 -3.90
CA ILE A 142 -2.37 7.75 -4.04
C ILE A 142 -2.13 8.53 -5.33
N TRP A 143 -1.43 9.65 -5.25
CA TRP A 143 -1.11 10.45 -6.43
C TRP A 143 0.29 11.04 -6.32
N PHE A 144 0.91 11.27 -7.46
CA PHE A 144 2.22 11.93 -7.55
C PHE A 144 2.02 13.43 -7.70
N VAL A 145 2.55 14.20 -6.75
CA VAL A 145 2.63 15.67 -6.83
C VAL A 145 3.79 16.07 -7.75
N SER A 146 4.86 15.28 -7.75
CA SER A 146 5.97 15.34 -8.70
C SER A 146 6.59 13.95 -8.85
N GLU A 147 7.63 13.81 -9.68
CA GLU A 147 8.37 12.55 -9.85
C GLU A 147 8.88 11.94 -8.53
N ASN A 148 9.23 12.80 -7.56
CA ASN A 148 9.88 12.42 -6.31
C ASN A 148 9.04 12.71 -5.07
N VAL A 149 7.78 13.11 -5.26
CA VAL A 149 6.84 13.38 -4.16
C VAL A 149 5.49 12.77 -4.51
N ARG A 150 5.03 11.85 -3.66
CA ARG A 150 3.67 11.32 -3.72
C ARG A 150 2.94 11.57 -2.43
N CYS A 151 1.62 11.66 -2.53
CA CYS A 151 0.73 11.79 -1.40
C CYS A 151 -0.22 10.62 -1.37
N ARG A 152 -0.66 10.28 -0.17
CA ARG A 152 -1.66 9.25 0.06
C ARG A 152 -2.67 9.75 1.08
N SER A 153 -3.94 9.62 0.76
CA SER A 153 -5.02 9.82 1.72
C SER A 153 -5.77 8.51 1.89
N SER A 154 -6.10 8.16 3.12
CA SER A 154 -6.86 6.96 3.41
C SER A 154 -7.99 7.21 4.40
N VAL A 155 -9.06 6.43 4.24
CA VAL A 155 -10.22 6.42 5.13
C VAL A 155 -10.53 4.98 5.50
N LEU A 156 -10.61 4.71 6.80
CA LEU A 156 -11.11 3.46 7.33
C LEU A 156 -12.55 3.66 7.80
N LYS A 157 -13.47 2.89 7.25
CA LYS A 157 -14.91 2.94 7.55
C LYS A 157 -15.36 1.62 8.16
N THR A 158 -16.48 1.62 8.88
CA THR A 158 -17.17 0.38 9.26
C THR A 158 -17.64 -0.39 8.01
N SER A 159 -17.83 -1.70 8.10
CA SER A 159 -18.31 -2.53 6.99
C SER A 159 -19.71 -2.15 6.49
N GLU A 160 -20.54 -1.57 7.38
CA GLU A 160 -21.83 -0.94 7.06
C GLU A 160 -21.68 0.40 6.31
N GLY A 161 -20.47 0.94 6.20
CA GLY A 161 -20.11 2.08 5.35
C GLY A 161 -20.44 3.47 5.90
N SER A 162 -21.21 3.57 6.98
CA SER A 162 -21.70 4.84 7.54
C SER A 162 -20.77 5.46 8.59
N GLY A 163 -20.01 4.64 9.33
CA GLY A 163 -19.11 5.11 10.37
C GLY A 163 -17.70 5.32 9.84
N ILE A 164 -17.15 6.53 9.97
CA ILE A 164 -15.72 6.79 9.70
C ILE A 164 -14.95 6.53 11.00
N LEU A 165 -14.05 5.55 10.97
CA LEU A 165 -13.24 5.14 12.12
C LEU A 165 -11.95 5.96 12.19
N GLN A 166 -11.27 6.11 11.05
CA GLN A 166 -10.00 6.79 10.95
C GLN A 166 -9.84 7.46 9.59
N THR A 167 -9.18 8.62 9.57
CA THR A 167 -8.70 9.27 8.36
C THR A 167 -7.21 9.53 8.47
N SER A 168 -6.46 9.26 7.42
CA SER A 168 -5.02 9.49 7.40
C SER A 168 -4.58 10.22 6.15
N PHE A 169 -3.48 10.96 6.27
CA PHE A 169 -2.76 11.58 5.17
C PHE A 169 -1.27 11.31 5.31
N SER A 170 -0.64 10.97 4.19
CA SER A 170 0.80 10.75 4.10
C SER A 170 1.40 11.59 2.98
N SER A 171 2.54 12.21 3.28
CA SER A 171 3.43 12.78 2.27
C SER A 171 4.70 11.95 2.22
N GLU A 172 5.08 11.52 1.03
CA GLU A 172 6.15 10.55 0.82
C GLU A 172 7.14 11.12 -0.20
N VAL A 173 8.39 11.30 0.22
CA VAL A 173 9.47 11.92 -0.56
C VAL A 173 10.51 10.87 -0.90
N ARG A 174 10.86 10.76 -2.19
CA ARG A 174 11.86 9.81 -2.66
C ARG A 174 13.23 10.15 -2.09
N ARG A 175 13.94 9.15 -1.59
CA ARG A 175 15.36 9.24 -1.26
C ARG A 175 16.18 9.19 -2.53
N LEU A 176 16.81 10.31 -2.87
CA LEU A 176 17.78 10.39 -3.96
C LEU A 176 19.16 10.08 -3.38
N VAL A 177 19.78 8.99 -3.84
CA VAL A 177 21.21 8.78 -3.58
C VAL A 177 21.96 9.84 -4.39
N LYS A 178 22.78 10.66 -3.73
CA LYS A 178 23.71 11.54 -4.45
C LYS A 178 24.70 10.64 -5.18
N SER A 179 24.65 10.67 -6.51
CA SER A 179 25.67 10.11 -7.40
C SER A 179 27.02 10.78 -7.18
#